data_AF-A0A383F1S9-F1
#
_entry.id   AF-A0A383F1S9-F1
#
_cell.length_a   1.000
_cell.length_b   1.000
_cell.length_c   1.000
_cell.angle_alpha   90.00
_cell.angle_beta   90.00
_cell.angle_gamma   90.00
#
_symmetry.space_group_name_H-M   'P 1'
#
loop_
_entity.id
_entity.type
_entity.pdbx_description
1 polymer ?
#
loop_
_entity_poly.entity_id
_entity_poly.type
_entity_poly.pdbx_seq_one_letter_code
_entity_poly.pdbx_strand_id
1 'polypeptide(L)'
;SEQVRATIERDGLLADLEAIGATVLANACGPCIGQWDRQDLDDGVPNSIVTSYNRNFPKRNDGYASTFSFVTSPETVVALSIAGKLDFDPAVDSLTSENGEEVKLSVDIGEELPTKGFDSGEEGLFKPPPSEDSEIEISIPPESERLQVLTPFAPWDGNDFENLPVLMKAKGKCTTDHISMAGSWLKYRGHLENISGNLYLGVVNSFTGEIGTGIDTTDNEIRPFPEI
;
A
#
# COMPACT_ATOMS: atom_id res chain seq x y z
N SER A 1 1.61 -13.18 -8.86
CA SER A 1 2.39 -13.04 -10.12
C SER A 1 1.63 -13.75 -11.20
N GLU A 2 1.94 -13.51 -12.48
CA GLU A 2 1.20 -14.14 -13.57
C GLU A 2 1.29 -15.67 -13.54
N GLN A 3 2.48 -16.22 -13.31
CA GLN A 3 2.67 -17.66 -13.10
C GLN A 3 1.77 -18.24 -12.01
N VAL A 4 1.66 -17.57 -10.85
CA VAL A 4 0.78 -18.05 -9.77
C VAL A 4 -0.68 -17.96 -10.19
N ARG A 5 -1.12 -16.83 -10.77
CA ARG A 5 -2.49 -16.62 -11.25
C ARG A 5 -2.90 -17.69 -12.27
N ALA A 6 -2.09 -17.93 -13.30
CA ALA A 6 -2.34 -18.94 -14.32
C ALA A 6 -2.36 -20.35 -13.75
N THR A 7 -1.47 -20.67 -12.80
CA THR A 7 -1.43 -21.98 -12.15
C THR A 7 -2.71 -22.25 -11.35
N ILE A 8 -3.15 -21.30 -10.51
CA ILE A 8 -4.34 -21.47 -9.68
C ILE A 8 -5.65 -21.40 -10.47
N GLU A 9 -5.65 -20.72 -11.62
CA GLU A 9 -6.77 -20.73 -12.57
C GLU A 9 -6.88 -22.11 -13.24
N ARG A 10 -5.79 -22.63 -13.79
CA ARG A 10 -5.72 -23.98 -14.40
C ARG A 10 -6.14 -25.06 -13.41
N ASP A 11 -5.74 -24.93 -12.15
CA ASP A 11 -6.02 -25.91 -11.10
C ASP A 11 -7.39 -25.70 -10.41
N GLY A 12 -8.17 -24.70 -10.84
CA GLY A 12 -9.58 -24.50 -10.44
C GLY A 12 -9.80 -23.67 -9.18
N LEU A 13 -8.74 -23.37 -8.41
CA LEU A 13 -8.83 -22.63 -7.15
C LEU A 13 -9.38 -21.20 -7.34
N LEU A 14 -9.11 -20.58 -8.48
CA LEU A 14 -9.61 -19.24 -8.78
C LEU A 14 -11.14 -19.22 -8.90
N ALA A 15 -11.71 -20.24 -9.54
CA ALA A 15 -13.15 -20.38 -9.72
C ALA A 15 -13.86 -20.58 -8.37
N ASP A 16 -13.26 -21.33 -7.45
CA ASP A 16 -13.80 -21.53 -6.09
C ASP A 16 -13.85 -20.21 -5.30
N LEU A 17 -12.80 -19.40 -5.40
CA LEU A 17 -12.76 -18.07 -4.75
C LEU A 17 -13.80 -17.12 -5.36
N GLU A 18 -13.94 -17.10 -6.69
CA GLU A 18 -14.94 -16.27 -7.36
C GLU A 18 -16.37 -16.72 -7.04
N ALA A 19 -16.60 -18.04 -6.89
CA ALA A 19 -17.90 -18.59 -6.52
C ALA A 19 -18.39 -18.14 -5.14
N ILE A 20 -17.46 -17.86 -4.21
CA ILE A 20 -17.77 -17.27 -2.89
C ILE A 20 -17.79 -15.73 -2.91
N GLY A 21 -17.74 -15.12 -4.09
CA GLY A 21 -17.86 -13.66 -4.28
C GLY A 21 -16.54 -12.89 -4.24
N ALA A 22 -15.39 -13.57 -4.27
CA ALA A 22 -14.10 -12.87 -4.32
C ALA A 22 -13.92 -12.18 -5.68
N THR A 23 -13.26 -11.01 -5.66
CA THR A 23 -12.81 -10.33 -6.87
C THR A 23 -11.31 -10.51 -7.02
N VAL A 24 -10.89 -11.07 -8.16
CA VAL A 24 -9.47 -11.24 -8.49
C VAL A 24 -8.90 -9.91 -8.96
N LEU A 25 -7.98 -9.35 -8.19
CA LEU A 25 -7.28 -8.12 -8.56
C LEU A 25 -6.12 -8.41 -9.51
N ALA A 26 -5.64 -7.36 -10.18
CA ALA A 26 -4.42 -7.45 -10.98
C ALA A 26 -3.22 -7.94 -10.15
N ASN A 27 -2.28 -8.61 -10.81
CA ASN A 27 -1.02 -9.10 -10.24
C ASN A 27 -0.05 -7.96 -9.85
N ALA A 28 -0.44 -7.13 -8.89
CA ALA A 28 0.26 -5.94 -8.44
C ALA A 28 0.06 -5.71 -6.93
N CYS A 29 0.76 -4.74 -6.35
CA CYS A 29 0.62 -4.45 -4.91
C CYS A 29 -0.79 -3.95 -4.52
N GLY A 30 -1.44 -3.15 -5.36
CA GLY A 30 -2.83 -2.71 -5.19
C GLY A 30 -3.13 -2.13 -3.79
N PRO A 31 -4.19 -2.62 -3.10
CA PRO A 31 -4.59 -2.15 -1.78
C PRO A 31 -3.51 -2.24 -0.68
N CYS A 32 -2.47 -3.07 -0.83
CA CYS A 32 -1.38 -3.16 0.16
C CYS A 32 -0.59 -1.85 0.32
N ILE A 33 -0.60 -1.01 -0.72
CA ILE A 33 0.15 0.26 -0.78
C ILE A 33 -0.75 1.49 -0.94
N GLY A 34 -2.06 1.34 -0.75
CA GLY A 34 -3.02 2.43 -0.93
C GLY A 34 -3.39 2.70 -2.37
N GLN A 35 -3.11 1.77 -3.30
CA GLN A 35 -3.59 1.84 -4.69
C GLN A 35 -4.92 1.11 -4.78
N TRP A 36 -5.93 1.71 -4.15
CA TRP A 36 -7.28 1.20 -4.10
C TRP A 36 -8.25 2.38 -4.16
N ASP A 37 -9.11 2.36 -5.17
CA ASP A 37 -10.27 3.24 -5.24
C ASP A 37 -11.42 2.59 -4.49
N ARG A 38 -11.53 2.89 -3.19
CA ARG A 38 -12.53 2.28 -2.30
C ARG A 38 -13.86 3.01 -2.44
N GLN A 39 -14.92 2.27 -2.73
CA GLN A 39 -16.24 2.84 -3.09
C GLN A 39 -17.39 2.32 -2.21
N ASP A 40 -17.12 1.38 -1.30
CA ASP A 40 -18.12 0.77 -0.43
C ASP A 40 -18.47 1.62 0.80
N LEU A 41 -17.63 2.60 1.17
CA LEU A 41 -17.78 3.44 2.36
C LEU A 41 -17.23 4.85 2.14
N ASP A 42 -17.85 5.83 2.79
CA ASP A 42 -17.34 7.21 2.87
C ASP A 42 -16.20 7.33 3.90
N ASP A 43 -15.29 8.29 3.68
CA ASP A 43 -14.22 8.61 4.65
C ASP A 43 -14.80 9.06 6.01
N GLY A 44 -14.14 8.65 7.08
CA GLY A 44 -14.53 8.96 8.46
C GLY A 44 -15.48 7.95 9.10
N VAL A 45 -16.08 7.03 8.34
CA VAL A 45 -16.89 5.94 8.89
C VAL A 45 -15.99 4.90 9.56
N PRO A 46 -16.14 4.60 10.87
CA PRO A 46 -15.37 3.55 11.52
C PRO A 46 -15.70 2.18 10.93
N ASN A 47 -14.68 1.46 10.45
CA ASN A 47 -14.84 0.14 9.86
C ASN A 47 -13.60 -0.72 10.11
N SER A 48 -13.72 -2.03 9.89
CA SER A 48 -12.59 -2.94 9.94
C SER A 48 -12.31 -3.56 8.58
N ILE A 49 -11.03 -3.81 8.29
CA ILE A 49 -10.60 -4.66 7.18
C ILE A 49 -9.62 -5.70 7.73
N VAL A 50 -9.69 -6.93 7.20
CA VAL A 50 -8.77 -8.01 7.54
C VAL A 50 -8.01 -8.38 6.28
N THR A 51 -6.69 -8.42 6.34
CA THR A 51 -5.83 -8.62 5.17
C THR A 51 -4.74 -9.65 5.46
N SER A 52 -4.21 -10.26 4.40
CA SER A 52 -3.04 -11.15 4.47
C SER A 52 -1.75 -10.45 4.02
N TYR A 53 -1.70 -9.14 4.21
CA TYR A 53 -0.52 -8.32 3.92
C TYR A 53 0.48 -8.34 5.09
N ASN A 54 1.26 -7.28 5.27
CA ASN A 54 2.28 -7.19 6.33
C ASN A 54 2.33 -5.84 7.05
N ARG A 55 1.47 -4.88 6.67
CA ARG A 55 1.42 -3.53 7.25
C ARG A 55 -0.03 -3.06 7.38
N ASN A 56 -0.34 -2.44 8.51
CA ASN A 56 -1.67 -1.95 8.87
C ASN A 56 -1.63 -0.55 9.52
N PHE A 57 -0.73 0.33 9.07
CA PHE A 57 -0.69 1.69 9.59
C PHE A 57 -1.96 2.46 9.19
N PRO A 58 -2.41 3.46 9.98
CA PRO A 58 -3.54 4.30 9.61
C PRO A 58 -3.40 4.85 8.18
N LYS A 59 -4.51 4.92 7.43
CA LYS A 59 -4.58 5.38 6.03
C LYS A 59 -3.80 4.56 5.00
N ARG A 60 -3.16 3.45 5.39
CA ARG A 60 -2.26 2.71 4.49
C ARG A 60 -2.96 2.05 3.31
N ASN A 61 -4.12 1.45 3.54
CA ASN A 61 -4.77 0.58 2.54
C ASN A 61 -5.73 1.33 1.61
N ASP A 62 -6.46 2.30 2.15
CA ASP A 62 -7.53 3.04 1.48
C ASP A 62 -7.45 4.56 1.68
N GLY A 63 -6.48 5.06 2.44
CA GLY A 63 -6.36 6.49 2.76
C GLY A 63 -7.18 6.96 3.96
N TYR A 64 -7.99 6.09 4.59
CA TYR A 64 -8.92 6.47 5.65
C TYR A 64 -8.33 6.26 7.04
N ALA A 65 -8.48 7.26 7.92
CA ALA A 65 -7.99 7.17 9.30
C ALA A 65 -8.92 6.36 10.21
N SER A 66 -10.20 6.24 9.83
CA SER A 66 -11.24 5.52 10.55
C SER A 66 -11.19 4.00 10.34
N THR A 67 -10.36 3.52 9.42
CA THR A 67 -10.23 2.09 9.11
C THR A 67 -9.27 1.38 10.06
N PHE A 68 -9.79 0.38 10.76
CA PHE A 68 -9.02 -0.54 11.60
C PHE A 68 -8.57 -1.73 10.75
N SER A 69 -7.28 -1.74 10.38
CA SER A 69 -6.71 -2.81 9.56
C SER A 69 -6.04 -3.88 10.43
N PHE A 70 -6.43 -5.13 10.21
CA PHE A 70 -5.88 -6.32 10.88
C PHE A 70 -5.14 -7.19 9.86
N VAL A 71 -4.00 -7.74 10.27
CA VAL A 71 -3.16 -8.60 9.43
C VAL A 71 -3.12 -10.00 10.02
N THR A 72 -3.40 -11.01 9.19
CA THR A 72 -3.39 -12.43 9.57
C THR A 72 -3.06 -13.31 8.35
N SER A 73 -3.17 -14.64 8.45
CA SER A 73 -2.93 -15.56 7.33
C SER A 73 -4.05 -15.53 6.29
N PRO A 74 -3.78 -15.84 5.00
CA PRO A 74 -4.79 -15.87 3.95
C PRO A 74 -6.02 -16.73 4.26
N GLU A 75 -5.84 -17.91 4.84
CA GLU A 75 -6.92 -18.82 5.21
C GLU A 75 -7.82 -18.23 6.32
N THR A 76 -7.24 -17.51 7.27
CA THR A 76 -8.01 -16.81 8.31
C THR A 76 -8.77 -15.63 7.70
N VAL A 77 -8.19 -14.91 6.74
CA VAL A 77 -8.90 -13.85 6.00
C VAL A 77 -10.14 -14.42 5.32
N VAL A 78 -10.01 -15.52 4.57
CA VAL A 78 -11.14 -16.16 3.89
C VAL A 78 -12.23 -16.59 4.89
N ALA A 79 -11.84 -17.23 6.00
CA ALA A 79 -12.79 -17.65 7.02
C ALA A 79 -13.57 -16.47 7.64
N LEU A 80 -12.87 -15.39 7.99
CA LEU A 80 -13.49 -14.18 8.54
C LEU A 80 -14.33 -13.42 7.50
N SER A 81 -13.95 -13.46 6.22
CA SER A 81 -14.74 -12.89 5.12
C SER A 81 -16.05 -13.63 4.92
N ILE A 82 -16.05 -14.97 5.00
CA ILE A 82 -17.28 -15.78 4.95
C ILE A 82 -18.15 -15.51 6.19
N ALA A 83 -17.54 -15.44 7.37
CA ALA A 83 -18.27 -15.21 8.62
C ALA A 83 -18.80 -13.77 8.77
N GLY A 84 -18.15 -12.79 8.13
CA GLY A 84 -18.52 -11.37 8.17
C GLY A 84 -18.31 -10.69 9.52
N LYS A 85 -17.61 -11.33 10.47
CA LYS A 85 -17.42 -10.83 11.85
C LYS A 85 -16.03 -11.16 12.40
N LEU A 86 -15.47 -10.25 13.20
CA LEU A 86 -14.11 -10.36 13.74
C LEU A 86 -13.99 -11.28 14.96
N ASP A 87 -15.11 -11.58 15.62
CA ASP A 87 -15.17 -12.42 16.81
C ASP A 87 -15.42 -13.91 16.49
N PHE A 88 -15.41 -14.27 15.20
CA PHE A 88 -15.49 -15.66 14.75
C PHE A 88 -14.13 -16.34 14.89
N ASP A 89 -14.07 -17.45 15.61
CA ASP A 89 -12.90 -18.31 15.70
C ASP A 89 -13.08 -19.54 14.79
N PRO A 90 -12.42 -19.59 13.61
CA PRO A 90 -12.56 -20.72 12.68
C PRO A 90 -12.09 -22.07 13.24
N ALA A 91 -11.34 -22.09 14.35
CA ALA A 91 -10.88 -23.34 14.96
C ALA A 91 -11.96 -24.05 15.79
N VAL A 92 -12.98 -23.32 16.27
CA VAL A 92 -13.97 -23.87 17.21
C VAL A 92 -15.41 -23.56 16.83
N ASP A 93 -15.68 -22.44 16.18
CA ASP A 93 -17.03 -21.97 15.86
C ASP A 93 -17.62 -22.68 14.63
N SER A 94 -18.94 -22.52 14.47
CA SER A 94 -19.71 -22.99 13.33
C SER A 94 -20.41 -21.82 12.63
N LEU A 95 -20.74 -22.00 11.35
CA LEU A 95 -21.56 -21.13 10.53
C LEU A 95 -22.87 -21.82 10.19
N THR A 96 -23.95 -21.06 10.06
CA THR A 96 -25.24 -21.59 9.62
C THR A 96 -25.39 -21.40 8.10
N SER A 97 -25.61 -22.48 7.37
CA SER A 97 -25.87 -22.46 5.93
C SER A 97 -27.26 -21.91 5.60
N GLU A 98 -27.53 -21.62 4.32
CA GLU A 98 -28.86 -21.21 3.84
C GLU A 98 -29.97 -22.22 4.16
N ASN A 99 -29.61 -23.50 4.29
CA ASN A 99 -30.53 -24.59 4.64
C ASN A 99 -30.74 -24.73 6.16
N GLY A 100 -30.09 -23.90 6.98
CA GLY A 100 -30.15 -23.97 8.44
C GLY A 100 -29.24 -25.02 9.08
N GLU A 101 -28.35 -25.65 8.29
CA GLU A 101 -27.40 -26.63 8.80
C GLU A 101 -26.13 -25.94 9.33
N GLU A 102 -25.59 -26.47 10.44
CA GLU A 102 -24.34 -26.01 11.04
C GLU A 102 -23.13 -26.59 10.30
N VAL A 103 -22.26 -25.71 9.83
CA VAL A 103 -21.04 -26.02 9.07
C VAL A 103 -19.84 -25.51 9.83
N LYS A 104 -18.86 -26.37 10.09
CA LYS A 104 -17.54 -25.94 10.57
C LYS A 104 -16.59 -25.80 9.41
N LEU A 105 -15.81 -24.72 9.40
CA LEU A 105 -14.73 -24.57 8.45
C LEU A 105 -13.59 -25.51 8.85
N SER A 106 -13.09 -26.28 7.89
CA SER A 106 -11.94 -27.15 8.06
C SER A 106 -10.93 -26.88 6.95
N VAL A 107 -9.66 -26.97 7.27
CA VAL A 107 -8.58 -26.87 6.31
C VAL A 107 -7.98 -28.26 6.14
N ASP A 108 -8.07 -28.79 4.92
CA ASP A 108 -7.36 -30.03 4.57
C ASP A 108 -5.86 -29.75 4.35
N ILE A 109 -5.07 -30.81 4.21
CA ILE A 109 -3.64 -30.67 3.89
C ILE A 109 -3.53 -30.04 2.50
N GLY A 110 -3.05 -28.79 2.44
CA GLY A 110 -2.80 -28.10 1.19
C GLY A 110 -1.64 -28.71 0.40
N GLU A 111 -1.70 -28.63 -0.93
CA GLU A 111 -0.55 -28.92 -1.78
C GLU A 111 0.47 -27.78 -1.69
N GLU A 112 1.70 -28.06 -1.24
CA GLU A 112 2.74 -27.04 -1.10
C GLU A 112 3.18 -26.48 -2.47
N LEU A 113 3.27 -27.35 -3.48
CA LEU A 113 3.60 -27.02 -4.86
C LEU A 113 2.64 -27.74 -5.80
N PRO A 114 2.27 -27.13 -6.94
CA PRO A 114 1.35 -27.74 -7.89
C PRO A 114 1.95 -29.04 -8.43
N THR A 115 1.24 -30.15 -8.27
CA THR A 115 1.68 -31.49 -8.71
C THR A 115 1.97 -31.57 -10.21
N LYS A 116 1.30 -30.76 -11.02
CA LYS A 116 1.51 -30.63 -12.48
C LYS A 116 2.59 -29.62 -12.87
N GLY A 117 3.25 -29.01 -11.88
CA GLY A 117 4.15 -27.89 -12.08
C GLY A 117 3.42 -26.56 -12.31
N PHE A 118 4.20 -25.48 -12.37
CA PHE A 118 3.69 -24.13 -12.59
C PHE A 118 3.33 -23.88 -14.05
N ASP A 119 2.20 -23.21 -14.26
CA ASP A 119 1.87 -22.61 -15.55
C ASP A 119 2.69 -21.34 -15.76
N SER A 120 3.26 -21.14 -16.96
CA SER A 120 4.05 -19.94 -17.24
C SER A 120 3.16 -18.69 -17.39
N GLY A 121 1.88 -18.88 -17.68
CA GLY A 121 0.91 -17.80 -17.91
C GLY A 121 1.22 -16.99 -19.18
N GLU A 122 0.89 -15.70 -19.15
CA GLU A 122 1.08 -14.80 -20.28
C GLU A 122 2.57 -14.63 -20.66
N GLU A 123 2.87 -14.86 -21.94
CA GLU A 123 4.20 -14.62 -22.50
C GLU A 123 4.50 -13.12 -22.69
N GLY A 124 5.78 -12.76 -22.78
CA GLY A 124 6.18 -11.38 -23.10
C GLY A 124 6.13 -10.38 -21.94
N LEU A 125 5.78 -10.83 -20.73
CA LEU A 125 5.86 -10.01 -19.50
C LEU A 125 7.29 -9.62 -19.14
N PHE A 126 8.26 -10.48 -19.45
CA PHE A 126 9.67 -10.18 -19.34
C PHE A 126 10.19 -9.65 -20.68
N LYS A 127 10.74 -8.43 -20.66
CA LYS A 127 11.47 -7.87 -21.79
C LYS A 127 12.97 -7.85 -21.44
N PRO A 128 13.80 -8.68 -22.10
CA PRO A 128 15.23 -8.63 -21.87
C PRO A 128 15.78 -7.27 -22.29
N PRO A 129 16.92 -6.83 -21.71
CA PRO A 129 17.62 -5.67 -22.26
C PRO A 129 17.97 -5.93 -23.72
N PRO A 130 18.03 -4.88 -24.56
CA PRO A 130 18.51 -5.03 -25.93
C PRO A 130 19.99 -5.46 -25.93
N SER A 131 20.49 -5.89 -27.10
CA SER A 131 21.90 -6.27 -27.26
C SER A 131 22.85 -5.14 -26.89
N GLU A 132 24.08 -5.46 -26.48
CA GLU A 132 25.08 -4.47 -26.04
C GLU A 132 25.37 -3.37 -27.10
N ASP A 133 25.22 -3.69 -28.39
CA ASP A 133 25.44 -2.75 -29.50
C ASP A 133 24.23 -1.85 -29.80
N SER A 134 23.17 -1.89 -28.99
CA SER A 134 21.98 -1.07 -29.22
C SER A 134 22.15 0.36 -28.69
N GLU A 135 22.08 1.34 -29.59
CA GLU A 135 21.93 2.74 -29.21
C GLU A 135 20.50 3.00 -28.73
N ILE A 136 20.34 3.33 -27.43
CA ILE A 136 19.05 3.68 -26.83
C ILE A 136 19.07 5.16 -26.47
N GLU A 137 18.16 5.92 -27.06
CA GLU A 137 17.90 7.29 -26.64
C GLU A 137 16.89 7.30 -25.49
N ILE A 138 17.27 7.90 -24.36
CA ILE A 138 16.36 8.13 -23.22
C ILE A 138 16.09 9.62 -23.13
N SER A 139 14.85 10.02 -23.42
CA SER A 139 14.41 11.41 -23.35
C SER A 139 13.42 11.62 -22.21
N ILE A 140 13.65 12.62 -21.36
CA ILE A 140 12.69 13.09 -20.35
C ILE A 140 12.25 14.50 -20.75
N PRO A 141 10.97 14.73 -21.08
CA PRO A 141 10.48 16.06 -21.42
C PRO A 141 10.66 17.03 -20.22
N PRO A 142 11.13 18.27 -20.43
CA PRO A 142 11.30 19.25 -19.35
C PRO A 142 10.00 19.54 -18.57
N GLU A 143 8.87 19.56 -19.28
CA GLU A 143 7.53 19.81 -18.69
C GLU A 143 6.83 18.52 -18.23
N SER A 144 7.59 17.43 -18.00
CA SER A 144 7.00 16.17 -17.55
C SER A 144 6.60 16.29 -16.08
N GLU A 145 5.31 16.14 -15.79
CA GLU A 145 4.81 16.07 -14.41
C GLU A 145 5.11 14.73 -13.69
N ARG A 146 5.77 13.79 -14.36
CA ARG A 146 5.97 12.40 -13.89
C ARG A 146 7.43 12.05 -13.66
N LEU A 147 8.32 12.57 -14.51
CA LEU A 147 9.73 12.26 -14.54
C LEU A 147 10.53 13.56 -14.57
N GLN A 148 11.56 13.65 -13.74
CA GLN A 148 12.44 14.80 -13.65
C GLN A 148 13.89 14.32 -13.68
N VAL A 149 14.73 15.00 -14.47
CA VAL A 149 16.18 14.80 -14.39
C VAL A 149 16.65 15.32 -13.04
N LEU A 150 17.37 14.49 -12.27
CA LEU A 150 17.89 14.90 -10.99
C LEU A 150 19.06 15.87 -11.18
N THR A 151 18.93 17.06 -10.59
CA THR A 151 20.04 17.99 -10.41
C THR A 151 20.88 17.53 -9.22
N PRO A 152 22.22 17.40 -9.35
CA PRO A 152 23.07 17.11 -8.21
C PRO A 152 22.85 18.11 -7.08
N PHE A 153 22.69 17.63 -5.85
CA PHE A 153 22.66 18.50 -4.68
C PHE A 153 24.00 19.23 -4.52
N ALA A 154 23.94 20.41 -3.89
CA ALA A 154 25.15 21.15 -3.56
C ALA A 154 26.09 20.27 -2.69
N PRO A 155 27.39 20.24 -2.99
CA PRO A 155 28.35 19.57 -2.12
C PRO A 155 28.41 20.28 -0.77
N TRP A 156 28.90 19.57 0.25
CA TRP A 156 29.22 20.20 1.54
C TRP A 156 30.25 21.31 1.35
N ASP A 157 30.03 22.44 2.02
CA ASP A 157 30.84 23.65 1.88
C ASP A 157 32.10 23.66 2.78
N GLY A 158 32.26 22.65 3.63
CA GLY A 158 33.40 22.52 4.55
C GLY A 158 33.19 23.16 5.92
N ASN A 159 32.06 23.83 6.16
CA ASN A 159 31.76 24.51 7.42
C ASN A 159 30.81 23.71 8.30
N ASP A 160 30.77 24.05 9.59
CA ASP A 160 29.79 23.53 10.53
C ASP A 160 28.40 24.14 10.28
N PHE A 161 27.35 23.37 10.57
CA PHE A 161 25.98 23.86 10.50
C PHE A 161 25.59 24.60 11.79
N GLU A 162 25.74 25.91 11.80
CA GLU A 162 25.36 26.76 12.93
C GLU A 162 23.95 27.34 12.76
N ASN A 163 23.23 27.55 13.87
CA ASN A 163 21.93 28.23 13.92
C ASN A 163 20.83 27.61 13.02
N LEU A 164 20.84 26.28 12.84
CA LEU A 164 19.80 25.60 12.06
C LEU A 164 18.41 25.74 12.70
N PRO A 165 17.38 26.15 11.94
CA PRO A 165 16.01 26.12 12.42
C PRO A 165 15.53 24.67 12.55
N VAL A 166 14.69 24.42 13.56
CA VAL A 166 13.99 23.13 13.70
C VAL A 166 12.72 23.21 12.87
N LEU A 167 12.76 22.67 11.65
CA LEU A 167 11.59 22.60 10.77
C LEU A 167 10.44 21.80 11.41
N MET A 168 10.76 20.63 11.96
CA MET A 168 9.76 19.71 12.49
C MET A 168 10.30 18.93 13.68
N LYS A 169 9.48 18.79 14.74
CA LYS A 169 9.72 17.87 15.84
C LYS A 169 8.49 16.97 15.99
N ALA A 170 8.65 15.69 15.65
CA ALA A 170 7.58 14.71 15.67
C ALA A 170 7.17 14.35 17.10
N LYS A 171 5.86 14.18 17.33
CA LYS A 171 5.31 13.61 18.56
C LYS A 171 4.98 12.14 18.35
N GLY A 172 5.68 11.26 19.05
CA GLY A 172 5.42 9.82 19.00
C GLY A 172 5.92 9.16 17.72
N LYS A 173 5.13 8.23 17.17
CA LYS A 173 5.52 7.39 16.04
C LYS A 173 5.59 8.20 14.74
N CYS A 174 6.74 8.15 14.06
CA CYS A 174 6.97 8.73 12.75
C CYS A 174 7.54 7.66 11.81
N THR A 175 6.74 7.20 10.85
CA THR A 175 7.14 6.19 9.85
C THR A 175 7.42 6.86 8.51
N THR A 176 7.98 6.12 7.56
CA THR A 176 8.18 6.62 6.20
C THR A 176 6.89 7.09 5.53
N ASP A 177 5.73 6.49 5.82
CA ASP A 177 4.45 6.97 5.31
C ASP A 177 4.04 8.33 5.92
N HIS A 178 4.50 8.67 7.12
CA HIS A 178 4.27 10.01 7.69
C HIS A 178 5.21 11.06 7.06
N ILE A 179 6.42 10.63 6.65
CA ILE A 179 7.45 11.47 6.04
C ILE A 179 7.14 11.75 4.56
N SER A 180 6.81 10.70 3.80
CA SER A 180 6.44 10.78 2.40
C SER A 180 5.47 9.65 2.06
N MET A 181 4.20 10.02 1.93
CA MET A 181 3.09 9.08 1.72
C MET A 181 3.19 8.36 0.37
N ALA A 182 2.64 7.15 0.32
CA ALA A 182 2.38 6.42 -0.93
C ALA A 182 1.02 6.85 -1.54
N GLY A 183 0.19 5.89 -1.98
CA GLY A 183 -1.12 6.18 -2.55
C GLY A 183 -1.04 7.10 -3.78
N SER A 184 -1.83 8.18 -3.78
CA SER A 184 -1.89 9.15 -4.89
C SER A 184 -0.55 9.81 -5.22
N TRP A 185 0.41 9.84 -4.30
CA TRP A 185 1.75 10.39 -4.51
C TRP A 185 2.68 9.50 -5.34
N LEU A 186 2.32 8.23 -5.54
CA LEU A 186 3.13 7.31 -6.36
C LEU A 186 3.27 7.78 -7.81
N LYS A 187 2.34 8.58 -8.31
CA LYS A 187 2.47 9.21 -9.64
C LYS A 187 3.72 10.09 -9.74
N TYR A 188 4.17 10.71 -8.65
CA TYR A 188 5.31 11.63 -8.65
C TYR A 188 6.65 10.97 -8.25
N ARG A 189 6.73 9.64 -8.15
CA ARG A 189 7.95 8.94 -7.71
C ARG A 189 9.19 9.17 -8.58
N GLY A 190 9.00 9.57 -9.84
CA GLY A 190 10.09 9.95 -10.73
C GLY A 190 10.35 11.47 -10.79
N HIS A 191 9.63 12.27 -10.01
CA HIS A 191 9.70 13.73 -10.05
C HIS A 191 9.91 14.29 -8.64
N LEU A 192 11.14 14.73 -8.34
CA LEU A 192 11.55 15.05 -6.97
C LEU A 192 10.81 16.26 -6.40
N GLU A 193 10.64 17.33 -7.18
CA GLU A 193 9.93 18.53 -6.72
C GLU A 193 8.46 18.22 -6.39
N ASN A 194 7.73 17.62 -7.33
CA ASN A 194 6.34 17.23 -7.14
C ASN A 194 6.13 16.27 -5.95
N ILE A 195 6.98 15.26 -5.75
CA ILE A 195 6.80 14.35 -4.59
C ILE A 195 7.18 15.02 -3.26
N SER A 196 8.07 16.02 -3.27
CA SER A 196 8.43 16.79 -2.07
C SER A 196 7.27 17.60 -1.52
N GLY A 197 6.23 17.87 -2.33
CA GLY A 197 4.96 18.45 -1.90
C GLY A 197 4.21 17.63 -0.84
N ASN A 198 4.69 16.44 -0.47
CA ASN A 198 4.11 15.63 0.61
C ASN A 198 4.98 15.50 1.86
N LEU A 199 6.12 16.21 1.91
CA LEU A 199 7.06 16.12 3.00
C LEU A 199 6.38 16.41 4.35
N TYR A 200 6.43 15.43 5.25
CA TYR A 200 5.90 15.49 6.61
C TYR A 200 4.40 15.75 6.77
N LEU A 201 3.59 15.67 5.71
CA LEU A 201 2.14 15.89 5.80
C LEU A 201 1.41 14.91 6.75
N GLY A 202 2.01 13.77 7.07
CA GLY A 202 1.46 12.83 8.05
C GLY A 202 1.99 13.01 9.47
N VAL A 203 2.99 13.86 9.70
CA VAL A 203 3.67 13.94 11.00
C VAL A 203 2.84 14.74 12.00
N VAL A 204 2.70 14.22 13.22
CA VAL A 204 2.13 14.97 14.36
C VAL A 204 3.18 15.94 14.89
N ASN A 205 2.92 17.23 14.81
CA ASN A 205 3.78 18.28 15.33
C ASN A 205 3.75 18.29 16.87
N SER A 206 4.91 18.21 17.51
CA SER A 206 5.01 18.18 18.98
C SER A 206 4.71 19.51 19.67
N PHE A 207 4.74 20.63 18.95
CA PHE A 207 4.45 21.96 19.49
C PHE A 207 2.96 22.30 19.42
N THR A 208 2.30 22.01 18.30
CA THR A 208 0.87 22.33 18.08
C THR A 208 -0.05 21.14 18.36
N GLY A 209 0.43 19.91 18.20
CA GLY A 209 -0.39 18.70 18.22
C GLY A 209 -1.11 18.41 16.90
N GLU A 210 -1.02 19.32 15.92
CA GLU A 210 -1.64 19.17 14.61
C GLU A 210 -0.83 18.25 13.70
N ILE A 211 -1.48 17.72 12.65
CA ILE A 211 -0.87 16.81 11.68
C ILE A 211 -0.50 17.59 10.43
N GLY A 212 0.74 17.45 9.97
CA GLY A 212 1.20 17.96 8.68
C GLY A 212 1.47 19.46 8.62
N THR A 213 1.29 20.18 9.73
CA THR A 213 1.50 21.63 9.81
C THR A 213 2.65 22.00 10.76
N GLY A 214 3.39 23.05 10.40
CA GLY A 214 4.45 23.65 11.20
C GLY A 214 4.19 25.13 11.46
N ILE A 215 5.03 25.76 12.28
CA ILE A 215 5.06 27.20 12.47
C ILE A 215 6.24 27.72 11.65
N ASP A 216 5.98 28.58 10.68
CA ASP A 216 7.02 29.25 9.91
C ASP A 216 7.68 30.33 10.77
N THR A 217 8.97 30.19 11.06
CA THR A 217 9.68 31.11 11.94
C THR A 217 9.92 32.50 11.33
N THR A 218 9.67 32.69 10.04
CA THR A 218 9.87 33.97 9.35
C THR A 218 8.75 34.99 9.66
N ASP A 219 7.52 34.52 9.89
CA ASP A 219 6.36 35.37 10.19
C ASP A 219 5.42 34.81 11.29
N ASN A 220 5.70 33.61 11.81
CA ASN A 220 4.94 32.87 12.82
C ASN A 220 3.56 32.38 12.36
N GLU A 221 3.31 32.26 11.07
CA GLU A 221 2.09 31.62 10.56
C GLU A 221 2.16 30.09 10.58
N ILE A 222 1.00 29.45 10.70
CA ILE A 222 0.89 27.98 10.63
C ILE A 222 0.64 27.58 9.17
N ARG A 223 1.49 26.72 8.63
CA ARG A 223 1.44 26.26 7.23
C ARG A 223 1.69 24.76 7.12
N PRO A 224 1.27 24.10 6.02
CA PRO A 224 1.73 22.76 5.70
C PRO A 224 3.27 22.69 5.67
N PHE A 225 3.88 21.63 6.19
CA PHE A 225 5.34 21.48 6.20
C PHE A 225 6.04 21.66 4.83
N PRO A 226 5.46 21.25 3.69
CA PRO A 226 6.07 21.51 2.39
C PRO A 226 6.14 22.99 1.98
N GLU A 227 5.42 23.87 2.68
CA GLU A 227 5.33 25.31 2.41
C GLU A 227 6.18 26.16 3.38
N ILE A 228 6.87 25.52 4.34
CA ILE A 228 7.75 26.15 5.34
C ILE A 228 9.20 25.94 4.93
#